data_AF-A0A926VA85-F1
#
_entry.id   AF-A0A926VA85-F1
#
_cell.length_a   1.000
_cell.length_b   1.000
_cell.length_c   1.000
_cell.angle_alpha   90.00
_cell.angle_beta   90.00
_cell.angle_gamma   90.00
#
_symmetry.space_group_name_H-M   'P 1'
#
loop_
_entity.id
_entity.type
_entity.pdbx_description
1 polymer ?
#
loop_
_entity_poly.entity_id
_entity_poly.type
_entity_poly.pdbx_seq_one_letter_code
_entity_poly.pdbx_strand_id
1 'polypeptide(L)'
;MSRDITALRSIVNHLPTNIREALEAYAADTGMPVEFIIEMAIASFLDVDSTTFADCRTDSPGRLRERIEMLEIQLAAAKGQLP
;
A
#
# COMPACT_ATOMS: atom_id res chain seq x y z
N MET A 1 -9.80 26.50 5.72
CA MET A 1 -10.59 25.74 4.73
C MET A 1 -11.51 24.82 5.52
N SER A 2 -12.82 25.08 5.57
CA SER A 2 -13.77 24.21 6.26
C SER A 2 -13.95 22.96 5.39
N ARG A 3 -13.54 21.79 5.87
CA ARG A 3 -13.75 20.54 5.14
C ARG A 3 -15.25 20.28 5.07
N ASP A 4 -15.79 20.11 3.87
CA ASP A 4 -17.21 19.82 3.69
C ASP A 4 -17.47 18.33 3.95
N ILE A 5 -17.73 18.02 5.22
CA ILE A 5 -17.92 16.67 5.74
C ILE A 5 -19.19 16.00 5.17
N THR A 6 -20.09 16.81 4.60
CA THR A 6 -21.36 16.38 4.00
C THR A 6 -21.15 15.46 2.80
N ALA A 7 -20.17 15.78 1.95
CA ALA A 7 -19.86 14.98 0.77
C ALA A 7 -19.28 13.60 1.15
N LEU A 8 -18.40 13.56 2.15
CA LEU A 8 -17.80 12.31 2.64
C LEU A 8 -18.84 11.39 3.29
N ARG A 9 -19.76 11.95 4.09
CA ARG A 9 -20.89 11.18 4.63
C ARG A 9 -21.78 10.61 3.54
N SER A 10 -21.99 11.36 2.45
CA SER A 10 -22.74 10.85 1.30
C SER A 10 -22.05 9.60 0.71
N ILE A 11 -20.73 9.64 0.53
CA ILE A 11 -19.96 8.50 -0.01
C ILE A 11 -20.09 7.27 0.89
N VAL A 12 -19.89 7.40 2.21
CA VAL A 12 -20.03 6.28 3.17
C VAL A 12 -21.37 5.59 3.01
N ASN A 13 -22.46 6.36 2.92
CA ASN A 13 -23.82 5.83 2.85
C ASN A 13 -24.13 5.11 1.54
N HIS A 14 -23.37 5.38 0.47
CA HIS A 14 -23.54 4.72 -0.83
C HIS A 14 -22.68 3.45 -0.96
N LEU A 15 -21.78 3.18 0.00
CA LEU A 15 -20.97 1.96 -0.02
C LEU A 15 -21.81 0.72 0.35
N PRO A 16 -21.53 -0.44 -0.26
CA PRO A 16 -22.06 -1.73 0.17
C PRO A 16 -21.88 -1.96 1.67
N THR A 17 -22.85 -2.60 2.31
CA THR A 17 -22.88 -2.80 3.77
C THR A 17 -21.62 -3.45 4.32
N ASN A 18 -21.11 -4.48 3.66
CA ASN A 18 -19.88 -5.16 4.07
C ASN A 18 -18.63 -4.26 4.04
N ILE A 19 -18.56 -3.31 3.09
CA ILE A 19 -17.45 -2.35 3.01
C ILE A 19 -17.59 -1.32 4.14
N ARG A 20 -18.83 -0.87 4.39
CA ARG A 20 -19.12 0.11 5.44
C ARG A 20 -18.78 -0.42 6.83
N GLU A 21 -19.16 -1.67 7.12
CA GLU A 21 -18.80 -2.38 8.36
C GLU A 21 -17.29 -2.51 8.54
N ALA A 22 -16.55 -2.82 7.46
CA ALA A 22 -15.09 -2.90 7.53
C ALA A 22 -14.44 -1.55 7.83
N LEU A 23 -14.96 -0.47 7.23
CA LEU A 23 -14.49 0.90 7.49
C LEU A 23 -14.81 1.36 8.92
N GLU A 24 -15.99 1.03 9.43
CA GLU A 24 -16.38 1.31 10.82
C GLU A 24 -15.52 0.53 11.83
N ALA A 25 -15.22 -0.75 11.55
CA ALA A 25 -14.32 -1.55 12.37
C ALA A 25 -12.90 -0.95 12.42
N TYR A 26 -12.37 -0.55 11.26
CA TYR A 26 -11.07 0.12 11.19
C TYR A 26 -11.08 1.47 11.91
N ALA A 27 -12.14 2.26 11.75
CA ALA A 27 -12.33 3.52 12.46
C ALA A 27 -12.35 3.34 13.99
N ALA A 28 -12.98 2.27 14.49
CA ALA A 28 -13.01 1.94 15.90
C ALA A 28 -11.62 1.53 16.43
N ASP A 29 -10.86 0.76 15.65
CA ASP A 29 -9.51 0.30 16.02
C ASP A 29 -8.50 1.47 16.06
N THR A 30 -8.56 2.37 15.07
CA THR A 30 -7.59 3.47 14.96
C THR A 30 -8.04 4.76 15.65
N GLY A 31 -9.29 4.84 16.11
CA GLY A 31 -9.89 6.06 16.67
C GLY A 31 -10.06 7.21 15.67
N MET A 32 -10.03 6.91 14.37
CA MET A 32 -10.14 7.91 13.31
C MET A 32 -11.57 7.98 12.78
N PRO A 33 -12.10 9.17 12.41
CA PRO A 33 -13.39 9.27 11.77
C PRO A 33 -13.42 8.52 10.43
N VAL A 34 -14.52 7.85 10.13
CA VAL A 34 -14.69 7.09 8.88
C VAL A 34 -14.53 7.99 7.64
N GLU A 35 -14.99 9.24 7.74
CA GLU A 35 -14.85 10.23 6.68
C GLU A 35 -13.37 10.55 6.38
N PHE A 36 -12.53 10.59 7.43
CA PHE A 36 -11.10 10.85 7.29
C PHE A 36 -10.35 9.66 6.68
N ILE A 37 -10.74 8.44 7.04
CA ILE A 37 -10.18 7.21 6.46
C ILE A 37 -10.45 7.14 4.96
N ILE A 38 -11.68 7.45 4.53
CA ILE A 38 -12.04 7.47 3.10
C ILE A 38 -11.32 8.60 2.37
N GLU A 39 -11.29 9.81 2.94
CA GLU A 39 -10.57 10.94 2.36
C GLU A 39 -9.09 10.59 2.14
N MET A 40 -8.45 9.97 3.14
CA MET A 40 -7.06 9.53 3.05
C MET A 40 -6.85 8.41 2.04
N ALA A 41 -7.75 7.43 1.96
CA ALA A 41 -7.66 6.33 1.00
C ALA A 41 -7.84 6.82 -0.46
N ILE A 42 -8.75 7.76 -0.69
CA ILE A 42 -8.93 8.36 -2.01
C ILE A 42 -7.75 9.28 -2.36
N ALA A 43 -7.32 10.11 -1.41
CA ALA A 43 -6.17 11.01 -1.61
C ALA A 43 -4.90 10.22 -1.90
N SER A 44 -4.64 9.12 -1.17
CA SER A 44 -3.51 8.25 -1.46
C SER A 44 -3.68 7.57 -2.82
N PHE A 45 -4.87 7.13 -3.20
CA PHE A 45 -5.06 6.54 -4.53
C PHE A 45 -4.82 7.53 -5.68
N LEU A 46 -5.21 8.80 -5.50
CA LEU A 46 -5.10 9.85 -6.52
C LEU A 46 -3.73 10.53 -6.57
N ASP A 47 -2.95 10.45 -5.49
CA ASP A 47 -1.59 10.97 -5.44
C ASP A 47 -0.68 10.09 -6.30
N VAL A 48 -0.09 10.69 -7.34
CA VAL A 48 0.78 10.01 -8.32
C VAL A 48 2.07 9.53 -7.67
N ASP A 49 2.49 10.19 -6.59
CA ASP A 49 3.66 9.84 -5.79
C ASP A 49 3.30 8.98 -4.57
N SER A 50 2.03 8.56 -4.43
CA SER A 50 1.66 7.68 -3.34
C SER A 50 2.27 6.30 -3.50
N THR A 51 2.65 5.71 -2.38
CA THR A 51 3.15 4.34 -2.31
C THR A 51 1.98 3.39 -2.57
N THR A 52 1.70 3.15 -3.84
CA THR A 52 0.78 2.10 -4.28
C THR A 52 1.49 0.74 -4.26
N PHE A 53 0.74 -0.34 -4.41
CA PHE A 53 1.30 -1.68 -4.62
C PHE A 53 2.14 -1.80 -5.91
N ALA A 54 2.20 -0.77 -6.76
CA ALA A 54 3.12 -0.74 -7.90
C ALA A 54 4.60 -0.78 -7.46
N ASP A 55 4.91 -0.27 -6.26
CA ASP A 55 6.26 -0.28 -5.69
C ASP A 55 6.58 -1.55 -4.89
N CYS A 56 5.58 -2.41 -4.64
CA CYS A 56 5.84 -3.77 -4.20
C CYS A 56 6.40 -4.57 -5.37
N ARG A 57 7.69 -4.40 -5.65
CA ARG A 57 8.48 -5.35 -6.43
C ARG A 57 8.69 -6.62 -5.59
N THR A 58 7.62 -7.32 -5.28
CA THR A 58 7.69 -8.65 -4.67
C THR A 58 8.02 -9.65 -5.78
N ASP A 59 9.31 -9.73 -6.11
CA ASP A 59 9.83 -10.88 -6.84
C ASP A 59 9.50 -12.15 -6.04
N SER A 60 9.09 -13.22 -6.74
CA SER A 60 8.82 -14.48 -6.06
C SER A 60 10.08 -14.96 -5.32
N PRO A 61 9.94 -15.69 -4.19
CA PRO A 61 11.09 -16.21 -3.45
C PRO A 61 12.08 -17.01 -4.31
N GLY A 62 11.61 -17.66 -5.39
CA GLY A 62 12.47 -18.33 -6.37
C GLY A 62 13.34 -17.36 -7.17
N ARG A 63 12.74 -16.28 -7.71
CA ARG A 63 13.48 -15.24 -8.44
C ARG A 63 14.51 -14.52 -7.59
N LEU A 64 14.18 -14.28 -6.31
CA LEU A 64 15.11 -13.66 -5.38
C LEU A 64 16.33 -14.55 -5.13
N ARG A 65 16.14 -15.86 -4.94
CA ARG A 65 17.23 -16.82 -4.75
C ARG A 65 18.14 -16.91 -5.97
N GLU A 66 17.57 -17.02 -7.17
CA GLU A 66 18.33 -17.03 -8.43
C GLU A 66 19.17 -15.75 -8.61
N ARG A 67 18.57 -14.60 -8.32
CA ARG A 67 19.27 -13.31 -8.39
C ARG A 67 20.39 -13.20 -7.36
N ILE A 68 20.19 -13.70 -6.14
CA ILE A 68 21.23 -13.73 -5.10
C ILE A 68 22.42 -14.57 -5.57
N GLU A 69 22.18 -15.77 -6.08
CA GLU A 69 23.23 -16.67 -6.57
C GLU A 69 24.06 -16.02 -7.70
N MET A 70 23.40 -15.39 -8.67
CA MET A 70 24.11 -14.67 -9.74
C MET A 70 24.95 -13.51 -9.21
N LEU A 71 24.43 -12.74 -8.25
CA LEU A 71 25.15 -11.61 -7.67
C LEU A 71 26.35 -12.06 -6.84
N GLU A 72 26.25 -13.19 -6.13
CA GLU A 72 27.35 -13.79 -5.40
C GLU A 72 28.48 -14.23 -6.34
N ILE A 73 28.14 -14.85 -7.47
CA ILE A 73 29.11 -15.21 -8.51
C ILE A 73 29.80 -13.97 -9.08
N GLN A 74 29.03 -12.92 -9.40
CA GLN A 74 29.59 -11.66 -9.91
C GLN A 74 30.49 -10.97 -8.88
N LEU A 75 30.10 -11.01 -7.60
CA LEU A 75 30.89 -10.46 -6.51
C LEU A 75 32.20 -11.23 -6.32
N ALA A 76 32.14 -12.55 -6.38
CA ALA A 76 33.33 -13.41 -6.34
C ALA A 76 34.26 -13.09 -7.52
N ALA A 77 33.70 -12.91 -8.73
CA ALA A 77 34.47 -12.53 -9.92
C ALA A 77 35.12 -11.16 -9.77
N ALA A 78 34.38 -10.16 -9.29
CA ALA A 78 34.88 -8.81 -9.06
C ALA A 78 35.96 -8.77 -7.97
N LYS A 79 35.90 -9.69 -7.00
CA LYS A 79 36.90 -9.83 -5.93
C LYS A 79 38.11 -10.68 -6.31
N GLY A 80 38.14 -11.27 -7.51
CA GLY A 80 39.18 -12.21 -7.92
C GLY A 80 39.18 -13.51 -7.09
N GLN A 81 38.02 -13.89 -6.57
CA GLN A 81 37.78 -15.06 -5.71
C GLN A 81 36.93 -16.12 -6.43
N LEU A 82 37.10 -16.27 -7.75
CA LEU A 82 36.61 -17.47 -8.44
C LEU A 82 37.56 -18.65 -8.17
N PRO A 83 37.07 -19.91 -8.13
CA PRO A 83 37.96 -21.07 -8.25
C PRO A 83 38.73 -21.08 -9.57
#